data_AF-D6PC07-F1
#
_entry.id   AF-D6PC07-F1
#
_cell.length_a   1.000
_cell.length_b   1.000
_cell.length_c   1.000
_cell.angle_alpha   90.00
_cell.angle_beta   90.00
_cell.angle_gamma   90.00
#
_symmetry.space_group_name_H-M   'P 1'
#
loop_
_entity.id
_entity.type
_entity.pdbx_description
1 polymer ?
#
loop_
_entity_poly.entity_id
_entity_poly.type
_entity_poly.pdbx_seq_one_letter_code
_entity_poly.pdbx_strand_id
1 'polypeptide(L)'
;MYCQLTTGRKTHVRSKIATETSAAIVDIGLDTRKNKATKTSEGRELWERPDGTLKEHGLEITCRMKAKYQRGRQSVYQYLRMTSIVNPHADITLLTQTGNSPLAESH
;
A
#
# COMPACT_ATOMS: atom_id res chain seq x y z
N MET A 1 -10.54 -6.97 3.74
CA MET A 1 -11.98 -7.04 4.10
C MET A 1 -12.62 -5.66 4.27
N TYR A 2 -12.20 -4.83 5.23
CA TYR A 2 -12.82 -3.52 5.50
C TYR A 2 -12.90 -2.56 4.28
N CYS A 3 -11.84 -2.51 3.46
CA CYS A 3 -11.80 -1.71 2.24
C CYS A 3 -12.94 -2.05 1.27
N GLN A 4 -13.15 -3.35 1.02
CA GLN A 4 -14.22 -3.85 0.17
C GLN A 4 -15.60 -3.61 0.78
N LEU A 5 -15.76 -3.78 2.11
CA LEU A 5 -17.04 -3.52 2.77
C LEU A 5 -17.45 -2.05 2.71
N THR A 6 -16.49 -1.12 2.84
CA THR A 6 -16.79 0.31 2.89
C THR A 6 -16.89 0.98 1.53
N THR A 7 -16.20 0.47 0.52
CA THR A 7 -16.13 1.10 -0.82
C THR A 7 -16.57 0.22 -1.97
N GLY A 8 -16.76 -1.09 -1.74
CA GLY A 8 -16.99 -2.08 -2.79
C GLY A 8 -15.77 -2.36 -3.69
N ARG A 9 -14.65 -1.65 -3.51
CA ARG A 9 -13.47 -1.79 -4.37
C ARG A 9 -12.58 -2.93 -3.92
N LYS A 10 -11.98 -3.59 -4.91
CA LYS A 10 -10.92 -4.58 -4.71
C LYS A 10 -9.62 -3.90 -4.29
N THR A 11 -8.74 -4.67 -3.66
CA THR A 11 -7.38 -4.25 -3.34
C THR A 11 -6.50 -4.53 -4.55
N HIS A 12 -5.80 -3.51 -5.04
CA HIS A 12 -4.81 -3.67 -6.09
C HIS A 12 -3.48 -4.07 -5.47
N VAL A 13 -2.86 -5.12 -6.01
CA VAL A 13 -1.57 -5.64 -5.54
C VAL A 13 -0.61 -5.68 -6.71
N ARG A 14 0.57 -5.10 -6.50
CA ARG A 14 1.70 -5.15 -7.42
C ARG A 14 2.90 -5.76 -6.70
N SER A 15 3.42 -6.86 -7.21
CA SER A 15 4.49 -7.63 -6.57
C SER A 15 5.57 -7.99 -7.58
N LYS A 16 6.84 -7.80 -7.20
CA LYS A 16 8.00 -8.16 -8.02
C LYS A 16 9.01 -8.95 -7.20
N ILE A 17 9.42 -10.10 -7.72
CA ILE A 17 10.54 -10.88 -7.20
C ILE A 17 11.82 -10.52 -7.97
N ALA A 18 12.97 -10.57 -7.30
CA ALA A 18 14.24 -10.11 -7.87
C ALA A 18 14.66 -10.84 -9.16
N THR A 19 14.23 -12.10 -9.33
CA THR A 19 14.54 -12.93 -10.48
C THR A 19 13.68 -12.63 -11.71
N GLU A 20 12.61 -11.85 -11.58
CA GLU A 20 11.71 -11.51 -12.69
C GLU A 20 11.92 -10.06 -13.16
N THR A 21 11.87 -9.84 -14.47
CA THR A 21 12.01 -8.49 -15.05
C THR A 21 10.76 -7.62 -14.80
N SER A 22 9.57 -8.23 -14.79
CA SER A 22 8.27 -7.56 -14.65
C SER A 22 7.63 -7.86 -13.29
N ALA A 23 6.76 -6.96 -12.84
CA ALA A 23 5.95 -7.13 -11.65
C ALA A 23 4.61 -7.80 -12.01
N ALA A 24 4.15 -8.74 -11.20
CA ALA A 24 2.80 -9.27 -11.28
C ALA A 24 1.81 -8.27 -10.67
N ILE A 25 0.70 -8.03 -11.39
CA ILE A 25 -0.42 -7.22 -10.91
C ILE A 25 -1.68 -8.07 -10.78
N VAL A 26 -2.46 -7.81 -9.74
CA VAL A 26 -3.76 -8.45 -9.51
C VAL A 26 -4.65 -7.60 -8.63
N ASP A 27 -5.95 -7.56 -8.96
CA ASP A 27 -6.99 -7.02 -8.10
C ASP A 27 -7.64 -8.14 -7.30
N ILE A 28 -7.52 -8.07 -5.97
CA ILE A 28 -8.00 -9.09 -5.04
C ILE A 28 -9.26 -8.59 -4.31
N GLY A 29 -10.32 -9.39 -4.37
CA GLY A 29 -11.52 -9.27 -3.53
C GLY A 29 -11.81 -10.56 -2.77
N LEU A 30 -12.79 -10.53 -1.86
CA LEU A 30 -13.26 -11.67 -1.08
C LEU A 30 -14.76 -11.91 -1.35
N ASP A 31 -15.12 -13.11 -1.77
CA ASP A 31 -16.49 -13.64 -1.67
C ASP A 31 -16.70 -14.12 -0.24
N THR A 32 -17.42 -13.33 0.55
CA THR A 32 -17.65 -13.60 1.97
C THR A 32 -18.61 -14.76 2.21
N ARG A 33 -19.45 -15.13 1.23
CA ARG A 33 -20.37 -16.28 1.37
C ARG A 33 -19.62 -17.59 1.21
N LYS A 34 -18.70 -17.63 0.25
CA LYS A 34 -17.90 -18.82 -0.05
C LYS A 34 -16.57 -18.85 0.70
N ASN A 35 -16.20 -17.77 1.38
CA ASN A 35 -14.88 -17.54 1.96
C ASN A 35 -13.75 -17.79 0.94
N LYS A 36 -13.91 -17.23 -0.27
CA LYS A 36 -12.98 -17.45 -1.40
C LYS A 36 -12.47 -16.12 -1.94
N ALA A 37 -11.18 -16.07 -2.25
CA ALA A 37 -10.62 -14.94 -2.96
C ALA A 37 -11.17 -14.88 -4.39
N THR A 38 -11.43 -13.67 -4.87
CA THR A 38 -11.77 -13.38 -6.27
C THR A 38 -10.65 -12.54 -6.86
N LYS A 39 -10.09 -12.99 -7.97
CA LYS A 39 -9.02 -12.30 -8.69
C LYS A 39 -9.56 -11.71 -9.99
N THR A 40 -9.13 -10.51 -10.32
CA THR A 40 -9.37 -9.85 -11.61
C THR A 40 -8.15 -9.03 -12.00
N SER A 41 -8.10 -8.55 -13.25
CA SER A 41 -7.03 -7.67 -13.73
C SER A 41 -5.63 -8.29 -13.54
N GLU A 42 -5.53 -9.61 -13.71
CA GLU A 42 -4.27 -10.33 -13.60
C GLU A 42 -3.40 -10.01 -14.81
N GLY A 43 -2.15 -9.63 -14.56
CA GLY A 43 -1.23 -9.24 -15.62
C GLY A 43 0.20 -9.05 -15.12
N ARG A 44 1.04 -8.53 -16.01
CA ARG A 44 2.42 -8.16 -15.70
C ARG A 44 2.72 -6.78 -16.27
N GLU A 45 3.49 -5.98 -15.53
CA GLU A 45 3.94 -4.66 -15.96
C GLU A 45 5.41 -4.41 -15.60
N LEU A 46 6.06 -3.49 -16.32
CA LEU A 46 7.36 -2.97 -15.88
C LEU A 46 7.15 -2.04 -14.69
N TRP A 47 7.93 -2.23 -13.63
CA TRP A 47 7.88 -1.38 -12.45
C TRP A 47 9.12 -0.49 -12.40
N GLU A 48 8.93 0.76 -12.83
CA GLU A 48 9.96 1.80 -12.81
C GLU A 48 9.81 2.70 -11.58
N ARG A 49 10.96 3.14 -11.06
CA ARG A 49 11.05 4.17 -10.03
C ARG A 49 10.99 5.56 -10.69
N PRO A 50 10.72 6.64 -9.92
CA PRO A 50 10.68 8.00 -10.47
C PRO A 50 11.97 8.48 -11.15
N ASP A 51 13.11 7.87 -10.82
CA ASP A 51 14.42 8.14 -11.43
C ASP A 51 14.65 7.38 -12.75
N GLY A 52 13.67 6.62 -13.24
CA GLY A 52 13.74 5.82 -14.46
C GLY A 52 14.41 4.45 -14.28
N THR A 53 14.86 4.10 -13.07
CA THR A 53 15.44 2.77 -12.80
C THR A 53 14.35 1.73 -12.56
N LEU A 54 14.59 0.49 -12.98
CA LEU A 54 13.67 -0.62 -12.69
C LEU A 54 13.74 -0.98 -11.20
N LYS A 55 12.58 -1.12 -10.56
CA LYS A 55 12.48 -1.67 -9.21
C LYS A 55 13.04 -3.09 -9.20
N GLU A 56 13.97 -3.41 -8.32
CA GLU A 56 14.57 -4.75 -8.24
C GLU A 56 13.56 -5.79 -7.72
N HIS A 57 12.97 -5.52 -6.54
CA HIS A 57 11.93 -6.34 -5.93
C HIS A 57 11.03 -5.50 -5.02
N GLY A 58 9.88 -6.03 -4.62
CA GLY A 58 9.00 -5.39 -3.64
C GLY A 58 7.53 -5.77 -3.76
N LEU A 59 6.74 -5.26 -2.81
CA LEU A 59 5.29 -5.42 -2.76
C LEU A 59 4.66 -4.05 -2.52
N GLU A 60 3.69 -3.70 -3.34
CA GLU A 60 2.85 -2.52 -3.18
C GLU A 60 1.39 -2.97 -3.10
N ILE A 61 0.70 -2.42 -2.11
CA ILE A 61 -0.72 -2.68 -1.87
C ILE A 61 -1.45 -1.35 -1.90
N THR A 62 -2.36 -1.21 -2.85
CA THR A 62 -3.21 -0.03 -2.99
C THR A 62 -4.65 -0.42 -2.67
N CYS A 63 -5.25 0.25 -1.68
CA CYS A 63 -6.63 0.00 -1.30
C CYS A 63 -7.38 1.30 -1.00
N ARG A 64 -8.69 1.30 -1.26
CA ARG A 64 -9.58 2.43 -0.94
C ARG A 64 -10.50 2.02 0.21
N MET A 65 -10.62 2.87 1.21
CA MET A 65 -11.52 2.65 2.34
C MET A 65 -12.19 3.95 2.77
N LYS A 66 -13.37 3.84 3.40
CA LYS A 66 -13.97 4.98 4.12
C LYS A 66 -13.38 5.02 5.52
N ALA A 67 -12.51 5.99 5.75
CA ALA A 67 -11.86 6.24 7.03
C ALA A 67 -11.55 7.74 7.18
N LYS A 68 -11.36 8.19 8.41
CA LYS A 68 -10.90 9.54 8.72
C LYS A 68 -9.42 9.47 9.12
N TYR A 69 -8.57 10.24 8.44
CA TYR A 69 -7.20 10.44 8.92
C TYR A 69 -7.25 11.31 10.18
N GLN A 70 -6.93 10.72 11.33
CA GLN A 70 -6.94 11.41 12.62
C GLN A 70 -5.51 11.80 13.02
N ARG A 71 -5.35 12.99 13.58
CA ARG A 71 -4.10 13.48 14.18
C ARG A 71 -4.14 13.30 15.71
N GLY A 72 -2.97 13.35 16.34
CA GLY A 72 -2.83 13.26 17.81
C GLY A 72 -2.34 11.90 18.30
N ARG A 73 -2.62 11.59 19.57
CA ARG A 73 -2.00 10.45 20.28
C ARG A 73 -2.35 9.07 19.71
N GLN A 74 -3.52 8.93 19.09
CA GLN A 74 -3.99 7.69 18.45
C GLN A 74 -3.93 7.78 16.91
N SER A 75 -2.99 8.56 16.37
CA SER A 75 -2.83 8.73 14.92
C SER A 75 -1.92 7.68 14.29
N VAL A 76 -2.06 7.50 12.97
CA VAL A 76 -1.16 6.68 12.15
C VAL A 76 0.27 7.18 12.27
N TYR A 77 0.47 8.50 12.27
CA TYR A 77 1.79 9.11 12.46
C TYR A 77 2.44 8.69 13.78
N GLN A 78 1.72 8.79 14.90
CA GLN A 78 2.26 8.42 16.21
C GLN A 78 2.59 6.92 16.26
N TYR A 79 1.78 6.07 15.63
CA TYR A 79 2.06 4.64 15.50
C TYR A 79 3.37 4.40 14.73
N LEU A 80 3.52 5.00 13.55
CA LEU A 80 4.73 4.84 12.73
C LEU A 80 5.98 5.42 13.40
N ARG A 81 5.88 6.54 14.11
CA ARG A 81 6.98 7.14 14.89
C ARG A 81 7.45 6.22 16.01
N MET A 82 6.53 5.65 16.78
CA MET A 82 6.92 4.69 17.83
C MET A 82 7.52 3.42 17.22
N THR A 83 7.01 3.01 16.05
CA THR A 83 7.53 1.85 15.31
C THR A 83 8.94 2.10 14.79
N SER A 84 9.25 3.30 14.26
CA SER A 84 10.59 3.61 13.76
C SER A 84 11.64 3.69 14.88
N ILE A 85 11.28 4.21 16.05
CA ILE A 85 12.19 4.29 17.22
C ILE A 85 12.67 2.89 17.64
N VAL A 86 11.77 1.91 17.65
CA VAL A 86 12.12 0.54 18.07
C VAL A 86 12.69 -0.31 16.94
N ASN A 87 12.60 0.14 15.69
CA ASN A 87 13.15 -0.53 14.51
C ASN A 87 14.16 0.37 13.78
N PRO A 88 15.33 0.66 14.38
CA PRO A 88 16.33 1.56 13.78
C PRO A 88 16.95 1.02 12.48
N HIS A 89 16.70 -0.24 12.15
CA HIS A 89 17.15 -0.89 10.92
C HIS A 89 16.15 -0.70 9.76
N ALA A 90 14.97 -0.14 10.02
CA ALA A 90 13.93 0.07 9.03
C ALA A 90 13.80 1.55 8.69
N ASP A 91 13.72 1.85 7.39
CA ASP A 91 13.35 3.16 6.89
C ASP A 91 11.84 3.19 6.65
N ILE A 92 11.14 4.14 7.29
CA ILE A 92 9.68 4.26 7.26
C ILE A 92 9.32 5.69 6.85
N THR A 93 8.84 5.84 5.62
CA THR A 93 8.33 7.13 5.10
C THR A 93 6.80 7.16 5.13
N LEU A 94 6.22 8.20 5.74
CA LEU A 94 4.79 8.48 5.70
C LEU A 94 4.51 9.68 4.79
N LEU A 95 3.77 9.45 3.70
CA LEU A 95 3.26 10.51 2.83
C LEU A 95 1.77 10.70 3.09
N THR A 96 1.38 11.91 3.49
CA THR A 96 -0.04 12.25 3.70
C THR A 96 -0.43 13.42 2.81
N GLN A 97 -1.59 13.29 2.15
CA GLN A 97 -2.22 14.40 1.44
C GLN A 97 -3.28 14.99 2.35
N THR A 98 -2.88 15.94 3.20
CA THR A 98 -3.87 16.79 3.88
C THR A 98 -4.24 17.90 2.90
N GLY A 99 -5.54 18.18 2.73
CA GLY A 99 -6.11 19.15 1.79
C GLY A 99 -5.12 20.19 1.23
N ASN A 100 -4.83 20.06 -0.06
CA ASN A 100 -4.12 20.98 -0.95
C ASN A 100 -2.60 21.18 -0.83
N SER A 101 -1.83 20.37 -0.07
CA SER A 101 -0.36 20.29 -0.24
C SER A 101 0.25 19.02 0.36
N PRO A 102 1.25 18.39 -0.29
CA PRO A 102 1.98 17.26 0.29
C PRO A 102 2.91 17.75 1.40
N LEU A 103 2.66 17.34 2.65
CA LEU A 103 3.61 17.50 3.75
C LEU A 103 4.28 16.14 3.95
N ALA A 104 5.58 16.07 3.63
CA ALA A 104 6.43 14.95 4.00
C ALA A 104 6.91 15.18 5.43
N GLU A 105 6.52 14.31 6.36
CA GLU A 105 7.02 14.31 7.73
C GLU A 105 8.06 13.19 7.83
N SER A 106 9.36 13.52 7.74
CA SER A 106 10.47 12.59 7.94
C SER A 106 10.97 12.64 9.39
N HIS A 107 11.25 11.48 9.98
CA HIS A 107 12.04 11.32 11.21
C HIS A 107 13.34 10.60 10.89
#